data_AF-A0A961CYB9-F1
#
_entry.id   AF-A0A961CYB9-F1
#
_cell.length_a   1.000
_cell.length_b   1.000
_cell.length_c   1.000
_cell.angle_alpha   90.00
_cell.angle_beta   90.00
_cell.angle_gamma   90.00
#
_symmetry.space_group_name_H-M   'P 1'
#
loop_
_entity.id
_entity.type
_entity.pdbx_description
1 polymer ?
#
loop_
_entity_poly.entity_id
_entity_poly.type
_entity_poly.pdbx_seq_one_letter_code
_entity_poly.pdbx_strand_id
1 'polypeptide(L)'
;MALTEKSRATLFQGLSRIIDEEAVEEMLTNFPTHDIDDITTKDFVRAEIAGVRTEMASMKAEIIRWNIATMLVFAGLVIAAIRV
;
A
#
# COMPACT_ATOMS: atom_id res chain seq x y z
N MET A 1 -5.85 -13.84 -14.95
CA MET A 1 -4.99 -14.97 -14.54
C MET A 1 -3.71 -14.86 -15.36
N ALA A 2 -2.65 -14.29 -14.78
CA ALA A 2 -1.38 -14.09 -15.47
C ALA A 2 -0.61 -15.41 -15.58
N LEU A 3 0.09 -15.61 -16.69
CA LEU A 3 0.85 -16.84 -16.93
C LEU A 3 2.24 -16.69 -16.31
N THR A 4 2.59 -17.55 -15.36
CA THR A 4 3.93 -17.52 -14.74
C THR A 4 5.04 -17.71 -15.79
N GLU A 5 6.22 -17.12 -15.59
CA GLU A 5 7.35 -17.24 -16.54
C GLU A 5 7.71 -18.69 -16.87
N LYS A 6 7.64 -19.57 -15.86
CA LYS A 6 7.90 -21.01 -16.02
C LYS A 6 6.85 -21.70 -16.89
N SER A 7 5.58 -21.36 -16.70
CA SER A 7 4.49 -21.87 -17.55
C SER A 7 4.60 -21.34 -18.97
N ARG A 8 5.00 -20.07 -19.15
CA ARG A 8 5.24 -19.46 -20.47
C ARG A 8 6.35 -20.16 -21.24
N ALA A 9 7.48 -20.44 -20.60
CA ALA A 9 8.59 -21.16 -21.24
C ALA A 9 8.17 -22.58 -21.66
N THR A 10 7.38 -23.26 -20.83
CA THR A 10 6.88 -24.61 -21.12
C THR A 10 5.88 -24.61 -22.27
N LEU A 11 4.96 -23.63 -22.31
CA LEU A 11 3.99 -23.49 -23.40
C LEU A 11 4.66 -23.09 -24.71
N PHE A 12 5.62 -22.16 -24.67
CA PHE A 12 6.39 -21.77 -25.85
C PHE A 12 7.10 -22.98 -26.47
N GLN A 13 7.82 -23.75 -25.66
CA GLN A 13 8.57 -24.93 -26.11
C GLN A 13 7.68 -26.10 -26.58
N GLY A 14 6.45 -26.20 -26.05
CA GLY A 14 5.48 -27.21 -26.47
C GLY A 14 4.75 -26.82 -27.76
N LEU A 15 4.33 -25.55 -27.87
CA LEU A 15 3.55 -25.04 -29.00
C LEU A 15 4.41 -24.81 -30.23
N SER A 16 5.69 -24.42 -30.09
CA SER A 16 6.62 -24.26 -31.21
C SER A 16 6.93 -25.57 -31.96
N ARG A 17 6.55 -26.72 -31.38
CA ARG A 17 6.62 -28.03 -32.06
C ARG A 17 5.43 -28.31 -32.98
N ILE A 18 4.33 -27.56 -32.81
CA ILE A 18 3.03 -27.81 -33.44
C ILE A 18 2.69 -26.70 -34.43
N ILE A 19 3.04 -25.46 -34.10
CA ILE A 19 2.76 -24.25 -34.88
C ILE A 19 4.02 -23.40 -35.00
N ASP A 20 4.02 -22.51 -35.99
CA ASP A 20 5.12 -21.60 -36.26
C ASP A 20 5.43 -20.72 -35.04
N GLU A 21 6.72 -20.48 -34.79
CA GLU A 21 7.22 -19.78 -33.61
C GLU A 21 6.68 -18.34 -33.53
N GLU A 22 6.49 -17.69 -34.68
CA GLU A 22 5.93 -16.34 -34.78
C GLU A 22 4.46 -16.30 -34.32
N ALA A 23 3.67 -17.32 -34.68
CA ALA A 23 2.27 -17.45 -34.24
C ALA A 23 2.16 -17.75 -32.74
N VAL A 24 3.09 -18.52 -32.17
CA VAL A 24 3.14 -18.79 -30.73
C VAL A 24 3.47 -17.53 -29.94
N GLU A 25 4.40 -16.73 -30.44
CA GLU A 25 4.78 -15.47 -29.80
C GLU A 25 3.63 -14.46 -29.82
N GLU A 26 2.91 -14.34 -30.95
CA GLU A 26 1.71 -13.51 -31.06
C GLU A 26 0.61 -13.96 -30.11
N MET A 27 0.37 -15.28 -30.00
CA MET A 27 -0.59 -15.83 -29.04
C MET A 27 -0.20 -15.55 -27.58
N LEU A 28 1.06 -15.75 -27.22
CA LEU A 28 1.54 -15.52 -25.86
C LEU A 28 1.62 -14.03 -25.50
N THR A 29 1.62 -13.12 -26.47
CA THR A 29 1.55 -11.68 -26.23
C THR A 29 0.19 -11.26 -25.65
N ASN A 30 -0.87 -12.03 -25.93
CA ASN A 30 -2.20 -11.83 -25.33
C ASN A 30 -2.28 -12.28 -23.85
N PHE A 31 -1.23 -12.93 -23.32
CA PHE A 31 -1.16 -13.38 -21.94
C PHE A 31 -0.04 -12.62 -21.21
N PRO A 32 -0.37 -11.53 -20.50
CA PRO A 32 0.63 -10.73 -19.79
C PRO A 32 1.37 -11.57 -18.74
N THR A 33 2.68 -11.36 -18.65
CA THR A 33 3.60 -12.08 -17.75
C THR A 33 3.65 -11.52 -16.34
N HIS A 34 3.06 -10.33 -16.12
CA HIS A 34 3.05 -9.67 -14.83
C HIS A 34 1.71 -9.88 -14.14
N ASP A 35 1.77 -10.24 -12.85
CA ASP A 35 0.64 -10.22 -11.95
C ASP A 35 0.13 -8.78 -11.83
N ILE A 36 -0.83 -8.40 -12.68
CA ILE A 36 -1.60 -7.15 -12.56
C ILE A 36 -2.21 -7.06 -11.14
N ASP A 37 -2.50 -8.23 -10.54
CA ASP A 37 -2.99 -8.37 -9.18
C ASP A 37 -1.92 -8.00 -8.12
N ASP A 38 -0.63 -8.27 -8.33
CA ASP A 38 0.44 -7.97 -7.36
C ASP A 38 0.78 -6.47 -7.30
N ILE A 39 0.82 -5.81 -8.46
CA ILE A 39 1.03 -4.35 -8.53
C ILE A 39 -0.14 -3.61 -7.88
N THR A 40 -1.37 -4.00 -8.22
CA THR A 40 -2.58 -3.41 -7.62
C THR A 40 -2.63 -3.64 -6.11
N THR A 41 -2.27 -4.84 -5.65
CA THR A 41 -2.21 -5.16 -4.21
C THR A 41 -1.15 -4.33 -3.49
N LYS A 42 0.04 -4.15 -4.07
CA LYS A 42 1.12 -3.37 -3.48
C LYS A 42 0.80 -1.87 -3.38
N ASP A 43 0.20 -1.30 -4.42
CA ASP A 43 -0.21 0.09 -4.42
C ASP A 43 -1.37 0.34 -3.45
N PHE A 44 -2.31 -0.62 -3.36
CA PHE A 44 -3.37 -0.60 -2.35
C PHE A 44 -2.80 -0.63 -0.92
N VAL A 45 -1.90 -1.57 -0.61
CA VAL A 45 -1.26 -1.67 0.71
C VAL A 45 -0.47 -0.40 1.03
N ARG A 46 0.22 0.20 0.04
CA ARG A 46 0.94 1.45 0.24
C ARG A 46 0.00 2.62 0.55
N ALA A 47 -1.13 2.71 -0.15
CA ALA A 47 -2.15 3.72 0.11
C ALA A 47 -2.74 3.57 1.52
N GLU A 48 -3.03 2.33 1.93
CA GLU A 48 -3.56 2.04 3.27
C GLU A 48 -2.59 2.44 4.37
N ILE A 49 -1.30 2.11 4.22
CA ILE A 49 -0.24 2.52 5.16
C ILE A 49 -0.12 4.05 5.24
N ALA A 50 -0.25 4.76 4.11
CA ALA A 50 -0.22 6.22 4.08
C ALA A 50 -1.45 6.82 4.79
N GLY A 51 -2.63 6.21 4.62
CA GLY A 51 -3.85 6.54 5.33
C GLY A 51 -3.68 6.42 6.85
N VAL A 52 -3.26 5.24 7.32
CA VAL A 52 -3.01 4.97 8.75
C VAL A 52 -1.99 5.93 9.35
N ARG A 53 -0.92 6.26 8.61
CA ARG A 53 0.09 7.23 9.09
C ARG A 53 -0.51 8.63 9.25
N THR A 54 -1.41 9.02 8.36
CA THR A 54 -2.10 10.32 8.42
C THR A 54 -3.06 10.38 9.60
N GLU A 55 -3.86 9.33 9.82
CA GLU A 55 -4.75 9.22 10.98
C GLU A 55 -3.97 9.31 12.30
N MET A 56 -2.85 8.58 12.39
CA MET A 56 -2.00 8.61 13.58
C MET A 56 -1.40 9.99 13.84
N ALA A 57 -0.99 10.72 12.79
CA ALA A 57 -0.49 12.09 12.92
C ALA A 57 -1.59 13.05 13.41
N SER A 58 -2.82 12.90 12.90
CA SER A 58 -3.98 13.67 13.36
C SER A 58 -4.29 13.42 14.84
N MET A 59 -4.36 12.15 15.24
CA MET A 59 -4.59 11.76 16.64
C MET A 59 -3.52 12.33 17.57
N LYS A 60 -2.24 12.24 17.19
CA LYS A 60 -1.14 12.83 17.98
C LYS A 60 -1.30 14.34 18.14
N ALA A 61 -1.66 15.05 17.07
CA ALA A 61 -1.87 16.49 17.13
C ALA A 61 -3.03 16.87 18.06
N GLU A 62 -4.11 16.10 18.05
CA GLU A 62 -5.24 16.30 18.94
C GLU A 62 -4.88 16.04 20.41
N ILE A 63 -4.17 14.94 20.69
CA ILE A 63 -3.68 14.62 22.04
C ILE A 63 -2.77 15.73 22.59
N ILE A 64 -1.82 16.22 21.77
CA ILE A 64 -0.92 17.31 22.17
C ILE A 64 -1.73 18.58 22.48
N ARG A 65 -2.72 18.91 21.65
CA ARG A 65 -3.56 20.10 21.85
C ARG A 65 -4.32 20.03 23.17
N TRP A 66 -4.97 18.90 23.46
CA TRP A 66 -5.68 18.71 24.72
C TRP A 66 -4.74 18.69 25.92
N ASN A 67 -3.57 18.08 25.79
CA ASN A 67 -2.57 18.06 26.86
C ASN A 67 -2.06 19.47 27.20
N ILE A 68 -1.79 20.31 26.20
CA ILE A 68 -1.42 21.72 26.42
C ILE A 68 -2.57 22.47 27.11
N ALA A 69 -3.80 22.27 26.66
CA ALA A 69 -4.97 22.92 27.26
C ALA A 69 -5.14 22.54 28.74
N THR A 70 -5.01 21.25 29.09
CA THR A 70 -5.12 20.81 30.49
C THR A 70 -3.96 21.30 31.35
N MET A 71 -2.73 21.35 30.83
CA MET A 71 -1.59 21.93 31.52
C MET A 71 -1.80 23.41 31.84
N LEU A 72 -2.34 24.19 30.89
CA LEU A 72 -2.61 25.61 31.10
C LEU A 72 -3.68 25.83 32.17
N VAL A 73 -4.76 25.04 32.15
CA VAL A 73 -5.81 25.08 33.19
C VAL A 73 -5.22 24.75 34.55
N PHE A 74 -4.40 23.69 34.64
CA PHE A 74 -3.77 23.28 35.88
C PHE A 74 -2.80 24.35 36.42
N ALA A 75 -1.98 24.95 35.55
CA ALA A 75 -1.09 26.04 35.91
C ALA A 75 -1.86 27.25 36.46
N GLY A 76 -2.98 27.62 35.82
CA GLY A 76 -3.85 28.69 36.32
C GLY A 76 -4.43 28.39 37.71
N LEU A 77 -4.84 27.14 37.96
CA LEU A 77 -5.31 26.66 39.26
C LEU A 77 -4.25 26.79 40.35
N VAL A 78 -3.01 26.37 40.07
CA VAL A 78 -1.88 26.50 41.00
C VAL A 78 -1.60 27.96 41.33
N ILE A 79 -1.59 28.84 40.34
CA ILE A 79 -1.35 30.29 40.55
C ILE A 79 -2.46 30.89 41.42
N ALA A 80 -3.72 30.54 41.17
CA ALA A 80 -4.85 31.01 41.97
C ALA A 80 -4.74 30.54 43.43
N ALA A 81 -4.37 29.27 43.66
CA ALA A 81 -4.21 28.71 44.99
C ALA A 81 -3.08 29.38 45.81
N ILE A 82 -2.00 29.82 45.16
CA ILE A 82 -0.91 30.55 45.84
C ILE A 82 -1.34 31.99 46.21
N ARG A 83 -2.28 32.56 45.47
CA ARG A 83 -2.73 33.95 45.66
C ARG A 83 -3.85 34.09 46.71
N VAL A 84 -4.42 32.97 47.17
CA VAL A 84 -5.41 32.87 48.26
C VAL A 84 -4.69 32.71 49.59
#